data_AF-A0A1D6KHH0-F1
#
_entry.id   AF-A0A1D6KHH0-F1
#
_cell.length_a   1.000
_cell.length_b   1.000
_cell.length_c   1.000
_cell.angle_alpha   90.00
_cell.angle_beta   90.00
_cell.angle_gamma   90.00
#
_symmetry.space_group_name_H-M   'P 1'
#
loop_
_entity.id
_entity.type
_entity.pdbx_description
1 polymer ?
#
loop_
_entity_poly.entity_id
_entity_poly.type
_entity_poly.pdbx_seq_one_letter_code
_entity_poly.pdbx_strand_id
1 'polypeptide(L)'
;MATLSWWMEWSVENVREAFFSYFGENQHVRLPSPSDVLFKATFSLPIDGSFFNMQKYKLPQSRIYASYFSGDMSSCLSSVDESRNTLQKYIGAEKSCLPCPRLIFGCPVKLVLVGHVLVFFLDCSDNNDGVDSVRNITDGKLVDICRLVFVEFDRQADGVLEPFQAKHVLTGINLECLAAILQKKESHYDLDVYAYVIRQVYWRTCKGFKDYTGKVGAADTDGVDTAYRLVADHMRMIAVTNAPGSQLG
;
A
#
# COMPACT_ATOMS: atom_id res chain seq x y z
N MET A 1 18.54 9.19 -30.61
CA MET A 1 18.79 8.73 -29.22
C MET A 1 17.44 8.41 -28.63
N ALA A 2 17.23 7.15 -28.25
CA ALA A 2 15.93 6.56 -27.97
C ALA A 2 15.24 7.25 -26.79
N THR A 3 13.95 7.53 -26.97
CA THR A 3 13.01 7.90 -25.92
C THR A 3 13.00 6.81 -24.85
N LEU A 4 13.65 7.07 -23.71
CA LEU A 4 13.39 6.34 -22.48
C LEU A 4 11.89 6.48 -22.22
N SER A 5 11.20 5.37 -22.41
CA SER A 5 9.77 5.29 -22.23
C SER A 5 9.42 5.65 -20.79
N TRP A 6 8.61 6.69 -20.57
CA TRP A 6 8.09 7.18 -19.29
C TRP A 6 7.77 6.13 -18.20
N TRP A 7 7.40 4.89 -18.53
CA TRP A 7 7.19 3.82 -17.54
C TRP A 7 8.48 3.32 -16.86
N MET A 8 9.65 3.50 -17.49
CA MET A 8 10.96 3.23 -16.87
C MET A 8 11.30 4.26 -15.78
N GLU A 9 10.60 5.40 -15.71
CA GLU A 9 10.80 6.40 -14.65
C GLU A 9 10.27 5.91 -13.29
N TRP A 10 9.38 4.91 -13.25
CA TRP A 10 8.69 4.46 -12.05
C TRP A 10 9.06 3.04 -11.60
N SER A 11 10.35 2.71 -11.50
CA SER A 11 10.77 1.49 -10.78
C SER A 11 10.19 1.48 -9.35
N VAL A 12 10.01 0.31 -8.73
CA VAL A 12 9.52 0.23 -7.33
C VAL A 12 10.38 1.09 -6.40
N GLU A 13 11.69 1.14 -6.66
CA GLU A 13 12.63 1.98 -5.94
C GLU A 13 12.34 3.48 -6.12
N ASN A 14 12.07 3.95 -7.33
CA ASN A 14 11.75 5.36 -7.58
C ASN A 14 10.41 5.75 -6.94
N VAL A 15 9.43 4.84 -6.91
CA VAL A 15 8.18 5.05 -6.17
C VAL A 15 8.46 5.22 -4.68
N ARG A 16 9.30 4.35 -4.11
CA ARG A 16 9.71 4.42 -2.70
C ARG A 16 10.46 5.71 -2.36
N GLU A 17 11.41 6.12 -3.19
CA GLU A 17 12.16 7.36 -2.93
C GLU A 17 11.32 8.62 -3.15
N ALA A 18 10.36 8.60 -4.08
CA ALA A 18 9.40 9.70 -4.22
C ALA A 18 8.55 9.89 -2.95
N PHE A 19 8.14 8.79 -2.30
CA PHE A 19 7.48 8.82 -1.00
C PHE A 19 8.37 9.48 0.06
N PHE A 20 9.59 8.98 0.27
CA PHE A 20 10.48 9.54 1.29
C PHE A 20 10.90 10.98 1.01
N SER A 21 11.13 11.33 -0.26
CA SER A 21 11.47 12.70 -0.68
C SER A 21 10.35 13.69 -0.33
N TYR A 22 9.08 13.33 -0.54
CA TYR A 22 7.96 14.16 -0.10
C TYR A 22 8.02 14.44 1.41
N PHE A 23 8.21 13.40 2.22
CA PHE A 23 8.27 13.55 3.67
C PHE A 23 9.49 14.35 4.11
N GLY A 24 10.66 14.16 3.47
CA GLY A 24 11.86 14.95 3.73
C GLY A 24 11.69 16.45 3.45
N GLU A 25 11.01 16.80 2.35
CA GLU A 25 10.66 18.19 2.00
C GLU A 25 9.70 18.81 3.03
N ASN A 26 8.86 18.00 3.67
CA ASN A 26 7.92 18.40 4.71
C ASN A 26 8.49 18.23 6.13
N GLN A 27 9.81 18.36 6.28
CA GLN A 27 10.51 18.35 7.59
C GLN A 27 10.38 17.05 8.39
N HIS A 28 10.04 15.93 7.75
CA HIS A 28 10.06 14.63 8.40
C HIS A 28 11.45 13.99 8.28
N VAL A 29 11.89 13.36 9.36
CA VAL A 29 13.18 12.65 9.40
C VAL A 29 12.99 11.22 8.90
N ARG A 30 13.80 10.81 7.92
CA ARG A 30 13.88 9.41 7.49
C ARG A 30 14.62 8.60 8.54
N LEU A 31 13.91 7.67 9.17
CA LEU A 31 14.51 6.70 10.07
C LEU A 31 14.77 5.38 9.31
N PRO A 32 15.86 4.66 9.61
CA PRO A 32 16.07 3.32 9.09
C PRO A 32 14.96 2.40 9.58
N SER A 33 14.58 1.42 8.76
CA SER A 33 13.65 0.37 9.21
C SER A 33 14.29 -0.38 10.39
N PRO A 34 13.59 -0.58 11.53
CA PRO A 34 14.03 -1.56 12.51
C PRO A 34 14.11 -2.95 11.84
N SER A 35 14.94 -3.84 12.38
CA SER A 35 15.14 -5.21 11.89
C SER A 35 13.89 -6.09 11.98
N ASP A 36 12.86 -5.64 12.71
CA ASP A 36 11.59 -6.33 12.83
C ASP A 36 10.63 -5.86 11.73
N VAL A 37 9.95 -6.83 11.11
CA VAL A 37 9.09 -6.76 9.91
C VAL A 37 7.82 -5.89 10.08
N LEU A 38 7.77 -4.99 11.06
CA LEU A 38 6.65 -4.08 11.27
C LEU A 38 7.09 -2.62 11.32
N PHE A 39 6.68 -1.90 10.29
CA PHE A 39 6.82 -0.46 10.16
C PHE A 39 6.01 0.25 11.25
N LYS A 40 6.73 0.94 12.15
CA LYS A 40 6.16 1.98 13.01
C LYS A 40 6.81 3.30 12.62
N ALA A 41 6.10 4.09 11.83
CA ALA A 41 6.50 5.45 11.52
C ALA A 41 5.40 6.40 11.99
N THR A 42 5.70 7.10 13.07
CA THR A 42 4.89 8.18 13.61
C THR A 42 5.11 9.41 12.73
N PHE A 43 4.11 9.79 11.96
CA PHE A 43 4.12 11.02 11.18
C PHE A 43 3.10 12.00 11.76
N SER A 44 3.43 13.27 11.85
CA SER A 44 2.42 14.33 11.96
C SER A 44 2.10 14.78 10.54
N LEU A 45 1.25 14.04 9.83
CA LEU A 45 0.83 14.46 8.50
C LEU A 45 -0.04 15.71 8.60
N PRO A 46 0.15 16.73 7.75
CA PRO A 46 -0.93 17.66 7.47
C PRO A 46 -2.10 16.88 6.86
N ILE A 47 -3.28 17.01 7.47
CA ILE A 47 -4.54 16.33 7.13
C ILE A 47 -5.09 16.81 5.76
N ASP A 48 -4.38 17.70 5.09
CA ASP A 48 -4.82 18.42 3.90
C ASP A 48 -4.74 17.61 2.61
N GLY A 49 -4.33 16.34 2.68
CA GLY A 49 -4.17 15.51 1.47
C GLY A 49 -3.09 16.04 0.52
N SER A 50 -2.26 17.00 0.95
CA SER A 50 -1.14 17.55 0.17
C SER A 50 -0.14 16.47 -0.26
N PHE A 51 -0.03 15.38 0.51
CA PHE A 51 0.72 14.17 0.14
C PHE A 51 0.26 13.60 -1.19
N PHE A 52 -1.05 13.55 -1.39
CA PHE A 52 -1.63 13.14 -2.65
C PHE A 52 -1.66 14.24 -3.66
N ASN A 53 -1.38 15.51 -3.34
CA ASN A 53 -1.41 16.66 -4.24
C ASN A 53 -0.28 16.58 -5.30
N MET A 54 -0.36 15.52 -6.11
CA MET A 54 -0.63 15.51 -7.55
C MET A 54 0.38 16.21 -8.44
N GLN A 55 1.65 16.29 -8.00
CA GLN A 55 2.76 16.63 -8.88
C GLN A 55 3.82 15.53 -9.00
N LYS A 56 4.06 14.72 -7.95
CA LYS A 56 5.09 13.66 -8.01
C LYS A 56 4.63 12.45 -8.83
N TYR A 57 3.59 11.74 -8.41
CA TYR A 57 3.11 10.52 -9.11
C TYR A 57 2.21 10.79 -10.32
N LYS A 58 1.74 12.03 -10.51
CA LYS A 58 0.87 12.46 -11.65
C LYS A 58 -0.39 11.58 -11.85
N LEU A 59 -0.96 11.07 -10.77
CA LEU A 59 -2.20 10.27 -10.81
C LEU A 59 -3.42 11.14 -11.17
N PRO A 60 -4.44 10.58 -11.86
CA PRO A 60 -5.64 11.32 -12.27
C PRO A 60 -6.53 11.68 -11.08
N GLN A 61 -6.62 12.98 -10.75
CA GLN A 61 -7.41 13.49 -9.61
C GLN A 61 -8.89 13.11 -9.66
N SER A 62 -9.44 12.97 -10.87
CA SER A 62 -10.85 12.62 -11.09
C SER A 62 -11.21 11.24 -10.55
N ARG A 63 -10.21 10.36 -10.35
CA ARG A 63 -10.39 8.96 -9.99
C ARG A 63 -9.93 8.60 -8.58
N ILE A 64 -9.52 9.59 -7.80
CA ILE A 64 -9.13 9.35 -6.40
C ILE A 64 -10.36 9.53 -5.53
N TYR A 65 -10.68 8.48 -4.79
CA TYR A 65 -11.77 8.44 -3.82
C TYR A 65 -11.20 8.32 -2.42
N ALA A 66 -11.94 8.77 -1.42
CA ALA A 66 -11.56 8.56 -0.03
C ALA A 66 -12.74 8.07 0.80
N SER A 67 -12.45 7.10 1.67
CA SER A 67 -13.34 6.64 2.72
C SER A 67 -12.85 7.13 4.08
N TYR A 68 -13.78 7.34 5.00
CA TYR A 68 -13.52 7.72 6.38
C TYR A 68 -14.31 6.82 7.33
N PHE A 69 -13.85 6.78 8.57
CA PHE A 69 -14.54 6.05 9.63
C PHE A 69 -15.85 6.73 10.04
N SER A 70 -16.94 5.97 9.95
CA SER A 70 -18.30 6.50 10.15
C SER A 70 -18.86 6.37 11.56
N GLY A 71 -18.07 5.89 12.51
CA GLY A 71 -18.57 5.49 13.81
C GLY A 71 -18.86 3.99 13.86
N ASP A 72 -18.76 3.45 15.06
CA ASP A 72 -19.16 2.09 15.39
C ASP A 72 -19.97 2.13 16.69
N MET A 73 -21.28 1.92 16.55
CA MET A 73 -22.22 1.91 17.67
C MET A 73 -21.95 0.78 18.66
N SER A 74 -21.34 -0.33 18.21
CA SER A 74 -21.01 -1.47 19.08
C SER A 74 -19.83 -1.17 20.02
N SER A 75 -18.92 -0.31 19.58
CA SER A 75 -17.77 0.16 20.36
C SER A 75 -18.01 1.54 21.00
N CYS A 76 -19.24 2.07 20.94
CA CYS A 76 -19.63 3.40 21.39
C CYS A 76 -18.76 4.54 20.80
N LEU A 77 -18.25 4.37 19.58
CA LEU A 77 -17.43 5.37 18.89
C LEU A 77 -18.30 6.17 17.93
N SER A 78 -18.35 7.50 18.11
CA SER A 78 -19.10 8.39 17.24
C SER A 78 -18.43 8.54 15.87
N SER A 79 -19.24 8.88 14.85
CA SER A 79 -18.74 9.40 13.57
C SER A 79 -17.84 10.60 13.81
N VAL A 80 -16.71 10.67 13.10
CA VAL A 80 -15.85 11.85 13.14
C VAL A 80 -16.17 12.76 11.98
N ASP A 81 -17.00 13.75 12.29
CA ASP A 81 -17.44 14.77 11.34
C ASP A 81 -16.28 15.63 10.85
N GLU A 82 -15.20 15.78 11.63
CA GLU A 82 -13.98 16.50 11.25
C GLU A 82 -13.27 15.86 10.05
N SER A 83 -13.16 14.54 10.02
CA SER A 83 -12.55 13.77 8.93
C SER A 83 -13.36 13.92 7.66
N ARG A 84 -14.70 13.80 7.77
CA ARG A 84 -15.62 14.03 6.65
C ARG A 84 -15.49 15.45 6.09
N ASN A 85 -15.55 16.46 6.95
CA ASN A 85 -15.48 17.87 6.56
C ASN A 85 -14.13 18.18 5.88
N THR A 86 -13.04 17.61 6.39
CA THR A 86 -11.71 17.76 5.81
C THR A 86 -11.63 17.10 4.44
N LEU A 87 -12.07 15.85 4.30
CA LEU A 87 -12.12 15.17 3.00
C LEU A 87 -12.96 15.94 1.96
N GLN A 88 -14.13 16.43 2.35
CA GLN A 88 -15.00 17.21 1.47
C GLN A 88 -14.33 18.49 0.98
N LYS A 89 -13.53 19.14 1.83
CA LYS A 89 -12.75 20.34 1.46
C LYS A 89 -11.68 20.05 0.41
N TYR A 90 -11.01 18.89 0.48
CA TYR A 90 -9.83 18.60 -0.35
C TYR A 90 -10.12 17.76 -1.60
N ILE A 91 -11.06 16.82 -1.53
CA ILE A 91 -11.34 15.86 -2.62
C ILE A 91 -12.71 16.11 -3.27
N GLY A 92 -13.59 16.87 -2.59
CA GLY A 92 -14.96 17.14 -3.03
C GLY A 92 -15.98 16.13 -2.50
N ALA A 93 -17.21 16.59 -2.30
CA ALA A 93 -18.28 15.81 -1.67
C ALA A 93 -18.69 14.57 -2.49
N GLU A 94 -18.61 14.63 -3.82
CA GLU A 94 -18.98 13.49 -4.68
C GLU A 94 -17.95 12.34 -4.68
N LYS A 95 -16.72 12.59 -4.25
CA LYS A 95 -15.62 11.61 -4.17
C LYS A 95 -15.36 11.11 -2.74
N SER A 96 -15.93 11.77 -1.74
CA SER A 96 -16.00 11.26 -0.37
C SER A 96 -17.04 10.15 -0.28
N CYS A 97 -16.68 8.93 -0.71
CA CYS A 97 -17.62 7.83 -0.80
C CYS A 97 -17.30 6.67 0.14
N LEU A 98 -18.39 6.23 0.78
CA LEU A 98 -18.61 5.07 1.63
C LEU A 98 -18.10 5.16 3.08
N PRO A 99 -19.01 5.28 4.06
CA PRO A 99 -18.66 5.04 5.47
C PRO A 99 -18.11 3.62 5.63
N CYS A 100 -16.86 3.48 6.06
CA CYS A 100 -16.30 2.18 6.41
C CYS A 100 -16.69 1.86 7.87
N PRO A 101 -17.50 0.81 8.13
CA PRO A 101 -17.98 0.52 9.48
C PRO A 101 -16.93 -0.14 10.37
N ARG A 102 -15.82 -0.63 9.79
CA ARG A 102 -14.78 -1.34 10.52
C ARG A 102 -13.63 -0.41 10.88
N LEU A 103 -13.39 -0.23 12.17
CA LEU A 103 -12.05 0.03 12.66
C LEU A 103 -11.17 -1.15 12.26
N ILE A 104 -10.13 -0.89 11.48
CA ILE A 104 -9.08 -1.89 11.27
C ILE A 104 -8.11 -1.73 12.43
N PHE A 105 -8.20 -2.64 13.39
CA PHE A 105 -7.27 -2.77 14.51
C PHE A 105 -5.89 -3.14 13.96
N GLY A 106 -4.98 -2.17 13.91
CA GLY A 106 -3.65 -2.34 13.33
C GLY A 106 -2.52 -2.32 14.37
N CYS A 107 -2.33 -3.41 15.12
CA CYS A 107 -0.99 -3.82 15.57
C CYS A 107 -1.02 -5.25 16.17
N PRO A 108 -0.10 -6.15 15.76
CA PRO A 108 0.14 -7.43 16.44
C PRO A 108 1.02 -7.29 17.70
N VAL A 109 1.48 -6.08 18.03
CA VAL A 109 2.23 -5.80 19.25
C VAL A 109 1.26 -5.36 20.34
N LYS A 110 1.57 -5.63 21.62
CA LYS A 110 0.76 -5.33 22.84
C LYS A 110 0.02 -3.98 22.89
N LEU A 111 0.38 -2.99 22.07
CA LEU A 111 -0.43 -1.79 21.84
C LEU A 111 -1.32 -1.98 20.62
N VAL A 112 -2.63 -2.12 20.85
CA VAL A 112 -3.61 -1.97 19.77
C VAL A 112 -3.97 -0.47 19.72
N LEU A 113 -3.24 0.27 18.88
CA LEU A 113 -3.54 1.67 18.62
C LEU A 113 -4.84 1.76 17.82
N VAL A 114 -5.79 2.53 18.35
CA VAL A 114 -7.12 2.66 17.79
C VAL A 114 -7.37 4.11 17.42
N GLY A 115 -7.94 4.32 16.24
CA GLY A 115 -8.57 5.58 15.90
C GLY A 115 -8.99 5.64 14.44
N HIS A 116 -9.29 6.84 13.98
CA HIS A 116 -9.96 7.05 12.72
C HIS A 116 -9.04 6.72 11.55
N VAL A 117 -9.61 6.05 10.55
CA VAL A 117 -8.87 5.66 9.35
C VAL A 117 -9.41 6.44 8.17
N LEU A 118 -8.51 7.06 7.42
CA LEU A 118 -8.76 7.53 6.06
C LEU A 118 -8.10 6.57 5.10
N VAL A 119 -8.86 6.09 4.13
CA VAL A 119 -8.34 5.23 3.07
C VAL A 119 -8.54 5.91 1.74
N PHE A 120 -7.47 6.04 0.98
CA PHE A 120 -7.50 6.59 -0.37
C PHE A 120 -7.51 5.46 -1.37
N PHE A 121 -8.46 5.54 -2.29
CA PHE A 121 -8.65 4.57 -3.35
C PHE A 121 -8.39 5.21 -4.71
N LEU A 122 -7.77 4.46 -5.61
CA LEU A 122 -7.74 4.81 -7.03
C LEU A 122 -8.76 3.96 -7.77
N ASP A 123 -9.64 4.61 -8.53
CA ASP A 123 -10.51 3.94 -9.48
C ASP A 123 -9.74 3.53 -10.72
N CYS A 124 -9.60 2.22 -10.86
CA CYS A 124 -8.93 1.58 -11.97
C CYS A 124 -9.96 1.14 -13.02
N SER A 125 -11.15 1.77 -13.08
CA SER A 125 -12.25 1.21 -13.84
C SER A 125 -12.28 1.44 -15.34
N ASP A 126 -11.49 2.39 -15.81
CA ASP A 126 -11.52 2.87 -17.19
C ASP A 126 -10.32 2.29 -17.93
N ASN A 127 -10.62 1.66 -19.06
CA ASN A 127 -9.71 0.78 -19.78
C ASN A 127 -8.72 1.54 -20.68
N ASN A 128 -8.80 2.87 -20.76
CA ASN A 128 -8.09 3.67 -21.77
C ASN A 128 -6.70 4.20 -21.35
N ASP A 129 -6.32 4.12 -20.07
CA ASP A 129 -5.04 4.66 -19.57
C ASP A 129 -4.04 3.59 -19.12
N GLY A 130 -4.44 2.32 -19.14
CA GLY A 130 -3.64 1.17 -18.72
C GLY A 130 -3.60 0.95 -17.20
N VAL A 131 -4.37 1.70 -16.41
CA VAL A 131 -4.52 1.50 -14.96
C VAL A 131 -5.49 0.36 -14.64
N ASP A 132 -6.37 0.00 -15.59
CA ASP A 132 -7.27 -1.17 -15.53
C ASP A 132 -6.55 -2.49 -15.28
N SER A 133 -5.29 -2.59 -15.72
CA SER A 133 -4.42 -3.74 -15.49
C SER A 133 -4.35 -4.18 -14.03
N VAL A 134 -4.43 -3.23 -13.10
CA VAL A 134 -4.29 -3.46 -11.65
C VAL A 134 -5.51 -4.17 -11.06
N ARG A 135 -6.65 -4.22 -11.76
CA ARG A 135 -7.81 -5.02 -11.32
C ARG A 135 -7.46 -6.49 -11.12
N ASN A 136 -6.53 -7.03 -11.91
CA ASN A 136 -6.05 -8.41 -11.81
C ASN A 136 -5.21 -8.65 -10.55
N ILE A 137 -4.77 -7.59 -9.87
CA ILE A 137 -3.92 -7.64 -8.67
C ILE A 137 -4.77 -7.61 -7.40
N THR A 138 -5.84 -6.81 -7.37
CA THR A 138 -6.57 -6.48 -6.15
C THR A 138 -8.03 -6.95 -6.12
N ASP A 139 -8.44 -7.77 -7.10
CA ASP A 139 -9.81 -8.31 -7.25
C ASP A 139 -10.91 -7.24 -7.14
N GLY A 140 -10.62 -6.00 -7.57
CA GLY A 140 -11.47 -4.85 -7.26
C GLY A 140 -11.26 -3.67 -8.20
N LYS A 141 -12.34 -2.90 -8.40
CA LYS A 141 -12.34 -1.66 -9.19
C LYS A 141 -11.63 -0.50 -8.50
N LEU A 142 -11.67 -0.50 -7.17
CA LEU A 142 -11.06 0.51 -6.30
C LEU A 142 -9.87 -0.11 -5.59
N VAL A 143 -8.69 0.46 -5.79
CA VAL A 143 -7.42 -0.02 -5.22
C VAL A 143 -7.02 0.87 -4.05
N ASP A 144 -6.80 0.31 -2.85
CA ASP A 144 -6.22 1.04 -1.71
C ASP A 144 -4.76 1.40 -2.04
N ILE A 145 -4.51 2.70 -2.19
CA ILE A 145 -3.18 3.24 -2.51
C ILE A 145 -2.47 3.79 -1.28
N CYS A 146 -3.22 4.29 -0.29
CA CYS A 146 -2.64 4.74 0.98
C CYS A 146 -3.69 4.91 2.07
N ARG A 147 -3.24 4.66 3.29
CA ARG A 147 -4.02 4.74 4.51
C ARG A 147 -3.41 5.71 5.49
N LEU A 148 -4.25 6.55 6.10
CA LEU A 148 -3.91 7.38 7.24
C LEU A 148 -4.66 6.85 8.46
N VAL A 149 -3.95 6.64 9.56
CA VAL A 149 -4.53 6.22 10.84
C VAL A 149 -4.25 7.31 11.85
N PHE A 150 -5.31 7.94 12.36
CA PHE A 150 -5.23 8.85 13.48
C PHE A 150 -5.25 8.02 14.76
N VAL A 151 -4.17 8.06 15.51
CA VAL A 151 -4.04 7.34 16.77
C VAL A 151 -4.61 8.22 17.87
N GLU A 152 -5.72 7.77 18.46
CA GLU A 152 -6.46 8.53 19.47
C GLU A 152 -6.71 7.74 20.75
N PHE A 153 -6.70 6.41 20.67
CA PHE A 153 -6.97 5.53 21.80
C PHE A 153 -5.92 4.43 21.92
N ASP A 154 -5.61 4.06 23.15
CA ASP A 154 -4.91 2.85 23.50
C ASP A 154 -5.92 1.81 23.97
N ARG A 155 -5.93 0.64 23.31
CA ARG A 155 -6.81 -0.45 23.70
C ARG A 155 -6.12 -1.32 24.73
N GLN A 156 -6.68 -1.28 25.94
CA GLN A 156 -6.23 -2.08 27.07
C GLN A 156 -6.54 -3.56 26.89
N ALA A 157 -5.89 -4.41 27.69
CA ALA A 157 -6.00 -5.87 27.59
C ALA A 157 -7.43 -6.41 27.85
N ASP A 158 -8.22 -5.66 28.61
CA ASP A 158 -9.65 -5.92 28.87
C ASP A 158 -10.57 -5.42 27.74
N GLY A 159 -10.00 -4.76 26.72
CA GLY A 159 -10.71 -4.21 25.58
C GLY A 159 -11.18 -2.76 25.74
N VAL A 160 -10.94 -2.12 26.88
CA VAL A 160 -11.29 -0.72 27.12
C VAL A 160 -10.40 0.19 26.26
N LEU A 161 -11.02 1.24 25.68
CA LEU A 161 -10.33 2.26 24.89
C LEU A 161 -10.03 3.47 25.77
N GLU A 162 -8.77 3.67 26.14
CA GLU A 162 -8.33 4.84 26.90
C GLU A 162 -7.81 5.93 25.95
N PRO A 163 -8.14 7.21 26.16
CA PRO A 163 -7.59 8.30 25.37
C PRO A 163 -6.06 8.32 25.42
N PHE A 164 -5.42 8.35 24.26
CA PHE A 164 -3.97 8.39 24.18
C PHE A 164 -3.46 9.81 24.49
N GLN A 165 -2.38 9.92 25.26
CA GLN A 165 -1.87 11.22 25.73
C GLN A 165 -1.37 12.14 24.61
N ALA A 166 -0.95 11.57 23.48
CA ALA A 166 -0.44 12.31 22.33
C ALA A 166 -1.18 11.90 21.05
N LYS A 167 -1.61 12.86 20.25
CA LYS A 167 -2.20 12.56 18.94
C LYS A 167 -1.10 12.25 17.93
N HIS A 168 -1.19 11.11 17.27
CA HIS A 168 -0.25 10.70 16.23
C HIS A 168 -0.98 10.37 14.94
N VAL A 169 -0.32 10.53 13.79
CA VAL A 169 -0.80 9.99 12.52
C VAL A 169 0.17 8.89 12.08
N LEU A 170 -0.37 7.75 11.66
CA LEU A 170 0.40 6.73 10.96
C LEU A 170 -0.03 6.76 9.51
N THR A 171 0.92 6.65 8.59
CA THR A 171 0.64 6.55 7.16
C THR A 171 1.35 5.36 6.56
N GLY A 172 0.71 4.73 5.58
CA GLY A 172 1.30 3.69 4.76
C GLY A 172 0.80 3.79 3.33
N ILE A 173 1.71 3.68 2.38
CA ILE A 173 1.38 3.45 0.97
C ILE A 173 1.42 1.96 0.66
N ASN A 174 0.57 1.53 -0.25
CA ASN A 174 0.64 0.21 -0.83
C ASN A 174 1.67 0.24 -1.98
N LEU A 175 2.94 0.07 -1.65
CA LEU A 175 4.08 0.34 -2.55
C LEU A 175 3.99 -0.48 -3.85
N GLU A 176 3.78 -1.78 -3.75
CA GLU A 176 3.70 -2.69 -4.89
C GLU A 176 2.49 -2.37 -5.77
N CYS A 177 1.32 -2.09 -5.19
CA CYS A 177 0.14 -1.68 -5.95
C CYS A 177 0.37 -0.34 -6.66
N LEU A 178 0.93 0.65 -5.95
CA LEU A 178 1.22 1.95 -6.55
C LEU A 178 2.24 1.86 -7.68
N ALA A 179 3.28 1.04 -7.52
CA ALA A 179 4.24 0.77 -8.58
C ALA A 179 3.59 0.05 -9.77
N ALA A 180 2.69 -0.91 -9.53
CA ALA A 180 1.96 -1.59 -10.61
C ALA A 180 1.08 -0.61 -11.40
N ILE A 181 0.39 0.31 -10.73
CA ILE A 181 -0.37 1.40 -11.36
C ILE A 181 0.54 2.25 -12.25
N LEU A 182 1.66 2.73 -11.71
CA LEU A 182 2.56 3.66 -12.41
C LEU A 182 3.30 3.00 -13.58
N GLN A 183 3.64 1.71 -13.45
CA GLN A 183 4.27 0.92 -14.50
C GLN A 183 3.27 0.26 -15.47
N LYS A 184 1.95 0.38 -15.22
CA LYS A 184 0.86 -0.25 -15.98
C LYS A 184 1.00 -1.78 -16.06
N LYS A 185 1.19 -2.41 -14.91
CA LYS A 185 1.37 -3.87 -14.78
C LYS A 185 0.09 -4.54 -14.30
N GLU A 186 -0.17 -5.72 -14.86
CA GLU A 186 -1.31 -6.57 -14.49
C GLU A 186 -1.02 -7.50 -13.32
N SER A 187 0.24 -7.62 -12.92
CA SER A 187 0.68 -8.46 -11.82
C SER A 187 1.77 -7.80 -11.00
N HIS A 188 1.74 -7.98 -9.68
CA HIS A 188 2.88 -7.64 -8.82
C HIS A 188 4.15 -8.37 -9.28
N TYR A 189 4.02 -9.58 -9.81
CA TYR A 189 5.14 -10.39 -10.26
C TYR A 189 5.82 -9.88 -11.54
N ASP A 190 5.18 -8.94 -12.24
CA ASP A 190 5.74 -8.27 -13.42
C ASP A 190 6.52 -7.00 -13.06
N LEU A 191 6.49 -6.57 -11.79
CA LEU A 191 7.30 -5.47 -11.29
C LEU A 191 8.78 -5.84 -11.34
N ASP A 192 9.63 -4.83 -11.47
CA ASP A 192 11.09 -4.96 -11.56
C ASP A 192 11.70 -5.78 -10.42
N VAL A 193 11.18 -5.63 -9.20
CA VAL A 193 11.61 -6.37 -8.00
C VAL A 193 11.30 -7.87 -8.03
N TYR A 194 10.28 -8.30 -8.79
CA TYR A 194 9.87 -9.70 -8.90
C TYR A 194 10.31 -10.34 -10.21
N ALA A 195 10.18 -9.62 -11.32
CA ALA A 195 10.57 -10.08 -12.65
C ALA A 195 12.05 -10.47 -12.68
N TYR A 196 12.92 -9.75 -11.97
CA TYR A 196 14.33 -10.14 -11.82
C TYR A 196 14.47 -11.48 -11.10
N VAL A 197 13.80 -11.68 -9.96
CA VAL A 197 13.87 -12.92 -9.19
C VAL A 197 13.35 -14.10 -10.00
N ILE A 198 12.18 -13.96 -10.64
CA ILE A 198 11.58 -14.99 -11.50
C ILE A 198 12.54 -15.36 -12.64
N ARG A 199 13.16 -14.37 -13.28
CA ARG A 199 14.18 -14.60 -14.30
C ARG A 199 15.39 -15.36 -13.75
N GLN A 200 15.85 -15.05 -12.54
CA GLN A 200 16.94 -15.79 -11.90
C GLN A 200 16.53 -17.23 -11.58
N VAL A 201 15.32 -17.47 -11.10
CA VAL A 201 14.80 -18.83 -10.87
C VAL A 201 14.86 -19.63 -12.17
N TYR A 202 14.35 -19.06 -13.27
CA TYR A 202 14.41 -19.68 -14.60
C TYR A 202 15.84 -20.03 -15.04
N TRP A 203 16.80 -19.11 -14.87
CA TRP A 203 18.19 -19.39 -15.24
C TRP A 203 18.86 -20.49 -14.40
N ARG A 204 18.36 -20.72 -13.18
CA ARG A 204 18.90 -21.72 -12.25
C ARG A 204 18.22 -23.08 -12.40
N THR A 205 16.99 -23.12 -12.86
CA THR A 205 16.30 -24.36 -13.23
C THR A 205 16.84 -24.80 -14.60
N CYS A 206 17.67 -25.86 -14.61
CA CYS A 206 18.37 -26.37 -15.79
C CYS A 206 17.48 -26.49 -17.06
N LYS A 207 18.12 -26.54 -18.24
CA LYS A 207 17.45 -26.67 -19.56
C LYS A 207 16.33 -27.72 -19.55
N GLY A 208 15.11 -27.31 -19.88
CA GLY A 208 13.93 -28.18 -19.99
C GLY A 208 12.70 -27.68 -19.23
N PHE A 209 12.85 -26.68 -18.36
CA PHE A 209 11.72 -26.05 -17.67
C PHE A 209 11.04 -24.99 -18.54
N LYS A 210 9.73 -24.81 -18.35
CA LYS A 210 8.95 -23.80 -19.08
C LYS A 210 9.23 -22.41 -18.52
N ASP A 211 9.20 -21.43 -19.41
CA ASP A 211 9.29 -20.01 -19.08
C ASP A 211 8.07 -19.60 -18.24
N TYR A 212 8.23 -18.58 -17.40
CA TYR A 212 7.10 -17.95 -16.72
C TYR A 212 6.19 -17.25 -17.74
N THR A 213 4.90 -17.57 -17.72
CA THR A 213 3.90 -17.03 -18.66
C THR A 213 2.85 -16.14 -18.03
N GLY A 214 2.88 -15.93 -16.72
CA GLY A 214 1.94 -15.05 -16.01
C GLY A 214 0.53 -15.61 -15.80
N LYS A 215 0.28 -16.89 -16.10
CA LYS A 215 -1.03 -17.51 -15.96
C LYS A 215 -1.39 -17.72 -14.49
N VAL A 216 -2.68 -17.64 -14.17
CA VAL A 216 -3.22 -17.78 -12.81
C VAL A 216 -4.40 -18.74 -12.79
N GLY A 217 -4.62 -19.41 -11.65
CA GLY A 217 -5.77 -20.29 -11.44
C GLY A 217 -5.89 -21.38 -12.50
N ALA A 218 -7.08 -21.57 -13.05
CA ALA A 218 -7.34 -22.60 -14.05
C ALA A 218 -6.54 -22.45 -15.37
N ALA A 219 -5.98 -21.25 -15.63
CA ALA A 219 -5.13 -21.04 -16.79
C ALA A 219 -3.71 -21.61 -16.59
N ASP A 220 -3.24 -21.74 -15.35
CA ASP A 220 -1.94 -22.32 -14.99
C ASP A 220 -2.07 -23.84 -14.83
N THR A 221 -2.30 -24.53 -15.94
CA THR A 221 -2.70 -25.94 -15.96
C THR A 221 -1.64 -26.91 -15.46
N ASP A 222 -0.36 -26.52 -15.50
CA ASP A 222 0.77 -27.30 -15.00
C ASP A 222 1.34 -26.76 -13.68
N GLY A 223 0.78 -25.68 -13.15
CA GLY A 223 1.19 -25.05 -11.88
C GLY A 223 2.55 -24.38 -11.93
N VAL A 224 3.16 -24.25 -13.10
CA VAL A 224 4.54 -23.74 -13.25
C VAL A 224 4.60 -22.27 -12.87
N ASP A 225 3.62 -21.46 -13.30
CA ASP A 225 3.62 -20.03 -12.99
C ASP A 225 3.38 -19.78 -11.49
N THR A 226 2.56 -20.61 -10.86
CA THR A 226 2.35 -20.60 -9.41
C THR A 226 3.63 -20.98 -8.66
N ALA A 227 4.38 -21.97 -9.14
CA ALA A 227 5.67 -22.33 -8.54
C ALA A 227 6.69 -21.19 -8.63
N TYR A 228 6.79 -20.49 -9.77
CA TYR A 228 7.65 -19.30 -9.90
C TYR A 228 7.30 -18.22 -8.87
N ARG A 229 6.01 -17.92 -8.72
CA ARG A 229 5.52 -16.92 -7.75
C ARG A 229 5.85 -17.32 -6.32
N LEU A 230 5.57 -18.58 -5.95
CA LEU A 230 5.83 -19.10 -4.61
C LEU A 230 7.32 -19.04 -4.25
N VAL A 231 8.19 -19.46 -5.16
CA VAL A 231 9.65 -19.40 -4.96
C VAL A 231 10.11 -17.96 -4.84
N ALA A 232 9.63 -17.05 -5.70
CA ALA A 232 10.01 -15.64 -5.65
C ALA A 232 9.62 -14.96 -4.32
N ASP A 233 8.38 -15.19 -3.85
CA ASP A 233 7.91 -14.67 -2.57
C ASP A 233 8.70 -15.25 -1.39
N HIS A 234 8.90 -16.57 -1.37
CA HIS A 234 9.67 -17.21 -0.30
C HIS A 234 11.13 -16.75 -0.28
N MET A 235 11.77 -16.59 -1.43
CA MET A 235 13.13 -16.07 -1.51
C MET A 235 13.21 -14.65 -0.93
N ARG A 236 12.26 -13.77 -1.26
CA ARG A 236 12.21 -12.41 -0.72
C ARG A 236 11.96 -12.41 0.79
N MET A 237 11.00 -13.20 1.25
CA MET A 237 10.68 -13.33 2.68
C MET A 237 11.91 -13.82 3.45
N ILE A 238 12.54 -14.91 3.00
CA ILE A 238 13.74 -15.50 3.63
C ILE A 238 14.92 -14.53 3.60
N ALA A 239 15.11 -13.77 2.52
CA ALA A 239 16.18 -12.79 2.42
C ALA A 239 15.99 -11.64 3.42
N VAL A 240 14.75 -11.17 3.61
CA VAL A 240 14.42 -10.12 4.58
C VAL A 240 14.52 -10.64 6.01
N THR A 241 14.03 -11.85 6.29
CA THR A 241 14.05 -12.45 7.64
C THR A 241 15.39 -13.04 8.07
N ASN A 242 16.37 -13.14 7.17
CA ASN A 242 17.75 -13.49 7.49
C ASN A 242 18.72 -12.31 7.34
N ALA A 243 18.21 -11.10 7.07
CA ALA A 243 19.04 -9.92 7.09
C ALA A 243 19.63 -9.71 8.50
N PRO A 244 20.80 -9.06 8.63
CA PRO A 244 21.46 -8.87 9.92
C PRO A 244 20.49 -8.29 10.97
N GLY A 245 20.27 -9.03 12.05
CA GLY A 245 19.32 -8.65 13.13
C GLY A 245 18.10 -9.56 13.26
N SER A 246 17.89 -10.50 12.33
CA SER A 246 16.79 -11.47 12.40
C SER A 246 17.34 -12.91 12.49
N GLN A 247 16.90 -13.65 13.52
CA GLN A 247 17.27 -15.06 13.75
C GLN A 247 16.05 -15.94 13.45
N LEU A 248 16.21 -16.92 12.57
CA LEU A 248 15.29 -18.05 12.48
C LEU A 248 15.64 -19.01 13.62
N GLY A 249 14.89 -18.93 14.73
CA GLY A 249 15.04 -19.79 15.92
C GLY A 249 13.75 -19.81 16.72
#